data_AF-A0A669Q5N0-F1
#
_entry.id   AF-A0A669Q5N0-F1
#
_cell.length_a   1.000
_cell.length_b   1.000
_cell.length_c   1.000
_cell.angle_alpha   90.00
_cell.angle_beta   90.00
_cell.angle_gamma   90.00
#
_symmetry.space_group_name_H-M   'P 1'
#
loop_
_entity.id
_entity.type
_entity.pdbx_description
1 polymer ?
#
loop_
_entity_poly.entity_id
_entity_poly.type
_entity_poly.pdbx_seq_one_letter_code
_entity_poly.pdbx_strand_id
1 'polypeptide(L)'
;MEKKIILEELLLKKSQQKRKTSPANYKKRLFVLTKTSLSYYEYRRKKGSIEIEKIRCVETVNLEESTPPARQYPFQVSHEIYGLLYVYAPDEERRNKWLSALHRGKH
;
A
#
# COMPACT_ATOMS: atom_id res chain seq x y z
N MET A 1 18.12 5.46 -17.09
CA MET A 1 17.13 4.39 -17.37
C MET A 1 15.81 4.82 -16.75
N GLU A 2 14.81 5.14 -17.58
CA GLU A 2 13.49 5.54 -17.09
C GLU A 2 12.90 4.44 -16.21
N LYS A 3 12.45 4.80 -15.01
CA LYS A 3 11.78 3.87 -14.12
C LYS A 3 10.39 3.61 -14.67
N LYS A 4 10.26 2.59 -15.53
CA LYS A 4 8.97 2.17 -16.09
C LYS A 4 7.98 1.92 -14.94
N ILE A 5 6.92 2.71 -14.91
CA ILE A 5 5.82 2.58 -13.96
C ILE A 5 4.99 1.37 -14.36
N ILE A 6 4.71 0.49 -13.40
CA ILE A 6 3.85 -0.69 -13.57
C ILE A 6 2.41 -0.33 -13.18
N LEU A 7 2.23 0.31 -12.01
CA LEU A 7 0.95 0.83 -11.53
C LEU A 7 1.16 2.21 -10.93
N GLU A 8 0.17 3.08 -11.13
CA GLU A 8 0.07 4.37 -10.48
C GLU A 8 -1.40 4.64 -10.16
N GLU A 9 -1.72 4.88 -8.89
CA GLU A 9 -3.10 5.12 -8.45
C GLU A 9 -3.16 5.87 -7.12
N LEU A 10 -4.21 6.68 -6.93
CA LEU A 10 -4.53 7.27 -5.63
C LEU A 10 -5.24 6.25 -4.74
N LEU A 11 -4.55 5.79 -3.69
CA LEU A 11 -5.07 4.83 -2.71
C LEU A 11 -5.11 5.46 -1.31
N LEU A 12 -5.95 4.90 -0.44
CA LEU A 12 -6.00 5.32 0.95
C LEU A 12 -4.97 4.54 1.77
N LYS A 13 -4.14 5.22 2.54
CA LYS A 13 -3.09 4.64 3.38
C LYS A 13 -3.41 4.83 4.85
N LYS A 14 -3.32 3.77 5.67
CA LYS A 14 -3.31 3.87 7.15
C LYS A 14 -1.95 4.36 7.64
N SER A 15 -1.94 5.27 8.61
CA SER A 15 -0.73 5.66 9.32
C SER A 15 -0.19 4.47 10.11
N GLN A 16 1.11 4.21 10.01
CA GLN A 16 1.81 3.28 10.91
C GLN A 16 1.98 4.01 12.23
N GLN A 17 1.10 3.72 13.20
CA GLN A 17 1.11 4.37 14.50
C GLN A 17 2.40 4.01 15.24
N LYS A 18 3.16 5.02 15.68
CA LYS A 18 4.34 4.82 16.53
C LYS A 18 3.98 4.69 18.02
N ARG A 19 2.78 5.12 18.42
CA ARG A 19 2.27 5.10 19.79
C ARG A 19 0.91 4.39 19.83
N LYS A 20 0.71 3.48 20.78
CA LYS A 20 -0.51 2.64 20.89
C LYS A 20 -1.81 3.42 21.08
N THR A 21 -1.76 4.60 21.71
CA THR A 21 -2.94 5.41 22.05
C THR A 21 -3.35 6.42 20.97
N SER A 22 -2.53 6.60 19.93
CA SER A 22 -2.85 7.59 18.89
C SER A 22 -3.97 7.08 17.97
N PRO A 23 -4.95 7.90 17.57
CA PRO A 23 -5.96 7.50 16.61
C PRO A 23 -5.36 7.07 15.27
N ALA A 24 -5.98 6.10 14.59
CA ALA A 24 -5.53 5.67 13.27
C ALA A 24 -5.89 6.74 12.24
N ASN A 25 -4.88 7.29 11.56
CA ASN A 25 -5.09 8.32 10.54
C ASN A 25 -5.05 7.68 9.14
N TYR A 26 -5.97 8.08 8.27
CA TYR A 26 -6.08 7.58 6.91
C TYR A 26 -5.86 8.73 5.94
N LYS A 27 -4.92 8.57 5.00
CA LYS A 27 -4.60 9.62 4.03
C LYS A 27 -4.55 9.08 2.62
N LYS A 28 -5.15 9.81 1.67
CA LYS A 28 -4.96 9.52 0.25
C LYS A 28 -3.51 9.80 -0.14
N ARG A 29 -2.92 8.87 -0.89
CA ARG A 29 -1.54 8.96 -1.38
C ARG A 29 -1.52 8.44 -2.81
N LEU A 30 -0.71 9.08 -3.65
CA LEU A 30 -0.41 8.54 -4.98
C LEU A 30 0.60 7.43 -4.79
N PHE A 31 0.19 6.19 -4.99
CA PHE A 31 1.07 5.03 -4.98
C PHE A 31 1.61 4.79 -6.37
N VAL A 32 2.92 4.53 -6.45
CA VAL A 32 3.63 4.24 -7.69
C VAL A 32 4.42 2.96 -7.49
N LEU A 33 4.08 1.93 -8.27
CA LEU A 33 4.78 0.67 -8.33
C LEU A 33 5.71 0.67 -9.55
N THR A 34 6.97 0.36 -9.31
CA THR A 34 7.98 0.10 -10.33
C THR A 34 8.58 -1.28 -10.10
N LYS A 35 9.47 -1.74 -11.01
CA LYS A 35 10.19 -3.01 -10.81
C LYS A 35 11.02 -3.05 -9.52
N THR A 36 11.48 -1.89 -9.03
CA THR A 36 12.42 -1.83 -7.90
C THR A 36 11.81 -1.28 -6.62
N SER A 37 10.72 -0.51 -6.69
CA SER A 37 10.07 -0.01 -5.49
C SER A 37 8.57 0.21 -5.59
N LEU A 38 7.91 0.11 -4.42
CA LEU A 38 6.59 0.64 -4.11
C LEU A 38 6.77 1.96 -3.36
N SER A 39 6.48 3.08 -4.01
CA SER A 39 6.61 4.42 -3.45
C SER A 39 5.25 5.09 -3.27
N TYR A 40 5.14 6.02 -2.33
CA TYR A 40 3.92 6.80 -2.17
C TYR A 40 4.20 8.28 -1.90
N TYR A 41 3.34 9.13 -2.47
CA TYR A 41 3.54 10.56 -2.57
C TYR A 41 2.35 11.35 -2.01
N GLU A 42 2.66 12.54 -1.50
CA GLU A 42 1.68 13.60 -1.25
C GLU A 42 2.03 14.74 -2.22
N TYR A 43 1.16 14.96 -3.20
CA TYR A 43 1.48 15.79 -4.37
C TYR A 43 2.78 15.30 -5.02
N ARG A 44 3.78 16.18 -5.20
CA ARG A 44 5.09 15.85 -5.77
C ARG A 44 6.10 15.33 -4.73
N ARG A 45 5.76 15.30 -3.44
CA ARG A 45 6.69 14.94 -2.36
C ARG A 45 6.55 13.46 -1.98
N LYS A 46 7.62 12.69 -2.20
CA LYS A 46 7.72 11.30 -1.75
C LYS A 46 7.65 11.23 -0.21
N LYS A 47 6.71 10.45 0.31
CA LYS A 47 6.49 10.27 1.77
C LYS A 47 7.07 8.95 2.28
N GLY A 48 7.23 7.97 1.41
CA GLY A 48 7.91 6.72 1.72
C GLY A 48 8.14 5.91 0.46
N SER A 49 9.03 4.92 0.58
CA SER A 49 9.40 3.98 -0.46
C SER A 49 9.76 2.67 0.19
N ILE A 50 9.32 1.58 -0.42
CA ILE A 50 9.66 0.21 -0.04
C ILE A 50 10.30 -0.42 -1.27
N GLU A 51 11.52 -0.93 -1.13
CA GLU A 51 12.15 -1.71 -2.20
C GLU A 51 11.45 -3.06 -2.34
N ILE A 52 11.18 -3.50 -3.58
CA ILE A 52 10.39 -4.70 -3.82
C ILE A 52 11.06 -5.93 -3.22
N GLU A 53 12.40 -6.01 -3.28
CA GLU A 53 13.20 -7.10 -2.70
C GLU A 53 13.03 -7.22 -1.17
N LYS A 54 12.68 -6.14 -0.47
CA LYS A 54 12.52 -6.11 0.99
C LYS A 54 11.08 -6.36 1.43
N ILE A 55 10.15 -6.55 0.49
CA ILE A 55 8.78 -6.91 0.81
C ILE A 55 8.74 -8.40 1.18
N ARG A 56 8.36 -8.70 2.42
CA ARG A 56 8.24 -10.08 2.91
C ARG A 56 6.95 -10.74 2.48
N CYS A 57 5.82 -10.03 2.58
CA CYS A 57 4.50 -10.59 2.26
C CYS A 57 3.55 -9.51 1.72
N VAL A 58 2.59 -9.91 0.89
CA VAL A 58 1.52 -9.04 0.37
C VAL A 58 0.22 -9.83 0.37
N GLU A 59 -0.78 -9.38 1.13
CA GLU A 59 -2.01 -10.15 1.36
C GLU A 59 -3.25 -9.26 1.47
N THR A 60 -4.43 -9.83 1.22
CA THR A 60 -5.70 -9.23 1.64
C THR A 60 -5.81 -9.17 3.17
N VAL A 61 -6.60 -8.25 3.69
CA VAL A 61 -6.87 -8.13 5.13
C VAL A 61 -8.34 -8.35 5.38
N ASN A 62 -8.67 -9.12 6.42
CA ASN A 62 -10.06 -9.34 6.83
C ASN A 62 -10.67 -8.03 7.33
N LEU A 63 -11.94 -7.81 6.96
CA LEU A 63 -12.70 -6.65 7.39
C LEU A 63 -13.23 -6.86 8.81
N GLU A 64 -13.34 -5.77 9.56
CA GLU A 64 -14.13 -5.73 10.80
C GLU A 64 -15.60 -5.44 10.44
N GLU A 65 -16.55 -5.93 11.24
CA GLU A 65 -18.00 -5.79 10.98
C GLU A 65 -18.45 -4.34 10.76
N SER A 66 -17.77 -3.36 11.37
CA SER A 66 -18.10 -1.93 11.27
C SER A 66 -17.23 -1.15 10.28
N THR A 67 -16.58 -1.83 9.32
CA THR A 67 -15.68 -1.18 8.37
C THR A 67 -16.45 -0.22 7.43
N PRO A 68 -16.09 1.08 7.36
CA PRO A 68 -16.79 2.01 6.49
C PRO A 68 -16.56 1.70 5.01
N PRO A 69 -17.47 2.09 4.10
CA PRO A 69 -17.39 1.78 2.66
C PRO A 69 -16.04 2.12 2.01
N ALA A 70 -15.44 3.25 2.39
CA ALA A 70 -14.14 3.68 1.86
C ALA A 70 -12.93 2.79 2.25
N ARG A 71 -13.15 1.73 3.03
CA ARG A 71 -12.12 0.82 3.55
C ARG A 71 -12.43 -0.66 3.30
N GLN A 72 -13.38 -0.95 2.40
CA GLN A 72 -13.87 -2.30 2.13
C GLN A 72 -12.88 -3.18 1.35
N TYR A 73 -11.84 -2.60 0.73
CA TYR A 73 -10.88 -3.35 -0.10
C TYR A 73 -9.44 -3.18 0.38
N PRO A 74 -9.11 -3.64 1.61
CA PRO A 74 -7.78 -3.52 2.16
C PRO A 74 -6.82 -4.59 1.61
N PHE A 75 -5.56 -4.22 1.53
CA PHE A 75 -4.44 -5.14 1.45
C PHE A 75 -3.28 -4.62 2.31
N GLN A 76 -2.40 -5.53 2.70
CA GLN A 76 -1.21 -5.22 3.48
C GLN A 76 0.06 -5.58 2.73
N VAL A 77 1.10 -4.78 2.96
CA VAL A 77 2.46 -5.01 2.49
C VAL A 77 3.35 -5.09 3.73
N SER A 78 3.97 -6.25 3.99
CA SER A 78 4.89 -6.40 5.11
C SER A 78 6.33 -6.16 4.67
N HIS A 79 7.05 -5.34 5.44
CA HIS A 79 8.47 -5.07 5.26
C HIS A 79 9.22 -5.43 6.54
N GLU A 80 10.41 -5.99 6.37
CA GLU A 80 11.26 -6.45 7.48
C GLU A 80 11.50 -5.38 8.55
N ILE A 81 11.94 -4.20 8.14
CA ILE A 81 12.33 -3.11 9.05
C ILE A 81 11.15 -2.21 9.46
N TYR A 82 10.26 -1.86 8.53
CA TYR A 82 9.21 -0.85 8.75
C TYR A 82 7.86 -1.43 9.15
N GLY A 83 7.72 -2.75 9.26
CA GLY A 83 6.50 -3.44 9.65
C GLY A 83 5.42 -3.44 8.55
N LEU A 84 4.15 -3.42 8.97
CA LEU A 84 2.99 -3.54 8.07
C LEU A 84 2.57 -2.19 7.51
N LEU A 85 2.35 -2.13 6.20
CA LEU A 85 1.71 -1.03 5.51
C LEU A 85 0.31 -1.46 5.06
N TYR A 86 -0.72 -0.82 5.60
CA TYR A 86 -2.11 -1.04 5.18
C TYR A 86 -2.54 -0.01 4.14
N VAL A 87 -3.09 -0.52 3.04
CA VAL A 87 -3.58 0.25 1.90
C VAL A 87 -4.99 -0.21 1.56
N TYR A 88 -5.86 0.73 1.16
CA TYR A 88 -7.24 0.46 0.79
C TYR A 88 -7.49 0.93 -0.64
N ALA A 89 -7.93 0.01 -1.48
CA ALA A 89 -8.32 0.26 -2.86
C ALA A 89 -9.77 0.77 -2.95
N PRO A 90 -10.15 1.42 -4.06
CA PRO A 90 -11.53 1.88 -4.27
C PRO A 90 -12.53 0.73 -4.43
N ASP A 91 -12.09 -0.39 -5.02
CA ASP A 91 -12.87 -1.59 -5.27
C ASP A 91 -11.98 -2.85 -5.28
N GLU A 92 -12.63 -4.01 -5.42
CA GLU A 92 -12.00 -5.32 -5.47
C GLU A 92 -11.07 -5.50 -6.67
N GLU A 93 -11.48 -5.02 -7.85
CA GLU A 93 -10.69 -5.16 -9.08
C GLU A 93 -9.34 -4.45 -8.93
N ARG A 94 -9.35 -3.22 -8.44
CA ARG A 94 -8.13 -2.44 -8.15
C ARG A 94 -7.28 -3.13 -7.09
N ARG A 95 -7.87 -3.63 -6.00
CA ARG A 95 -7.14 -4.39 -4.97
C ARG A 95 -6.42 -5.59 -5.59
N ASN A 96 -7.14 -6.39 -6.38
CA ASN A 96 -6.61 -7.62 -6.99
C ASN A 96 -5.53 -7.30 -8.05
N LYS A 97 -5.68 -6.19 -8.78
CA LYS A 97 -4.66 -5.68 -9.71
C LYS A 97 -3.37 -5.31 -8.98
N TRP A 98 -3.46 -4.61 -7.84
CA TRP A 98 -2.30 -4.25 -7.01
C TRP A 98 -1.63 -5.48 -6.39
N LEU A 99 -2.40 -6.41 -5.82
CA LEU A 99 -1.90 -7.67 -5.28
C LEU A 99 -1.12 -8.45 -6.34
N SER A 100 -1.75 -8.68 -7.49
CA SER A 100 -1.14 -9.44 -8.59
C SER A 100 0.16 -8.79 -9.10
N ALA A 101 0.20 -7.47 -9.20
CA ALA A 101 1.40 -6.75 -9.63
C ALA A 101 2.52 -6.82 -8.59
N LEU A 102 2.20 -6.71 -7.30
CA LEU A 102 3.16 -6.81 -6.21
C LEU A 102 3.70 -8.24 -6.05
N HIS A 103 2.89 -9.28 -6.25
CA HIS A 103 3.34 -10.67 -6.28
C HIS A 103 4.27 -10.94 -7.46
N ARG A 104 3.91 -10.49 -8.67
CA ARG A 104 4.78 -10.63 -9.85
C ARG A 104 6.13 -9.93 -9.70
N GLY A 105 6.17 -8.80 -9.00
CA GLY A 105 7.41 -8.06 -8.79
C GLY A 105 8.42 -8.76 -7.88
N LYS A 106 8.01 -9.79 -7.13
CA LYS A 106 8.88 -10.57 -6.24
C LYS A 106 9.61 -11.73 -6.93
N HIS A 107 9.23 -12.08 -8.15
CA HIS A 107 9.81 -13.18 -8.93
C HIS A 107 10.70 -12.66 -10.06
#